data_AF-A0A7Y0FKJ3-F1
#
_entry.id   AF-A0A7Y0FKJ3-F1
#
_cell.length_a   1.000
_cell.length_b   1.000
_cell.length_c   1.000
_cell.angle_alpha   90.00
_cell.angle_beta   90.00
_cell.angle_gamma   90.00
#
_symmetry.space_group_name_H-M   'P 1'
#
loop_
_entity.id
_entity.type
_entity.pdbx_description
1 polymer ?
#
loop_
_entity_poly.entity_id
_entity_poly.type
_entity_poly.pdbx_seq_one_letter_code
_entity_poly.pdbx_strand_id
1 'polypeptide(L)'
;MKKIFVLSLISVGYFLNAQNLSNSPYATYGIGDIKYDNTIETSSMGGISTAFISDFTSNFNFANPANNANFELTSIKLEATNENNYFKTDYNNTKSTKHSTYLSNISLAFPLSPKLKMGLSYQPYSSKSYEIVHTDTDVETGVTVANRFKGSGTLNTAQIALGYKVNDKFAVGVRANYYFGNLYDLNELAYSNAELINGYETKNSIKNFNFTLGASYQNLNTSTDRKLTIGATTTFGNTSNMTTDYLNSTYYYSDAGQTTKANESPIERKSISSKNLMPLQASVGVGYGEENKWFLSVQGDYKKGESIAYFGQSLDLQDSYRISAGGWYLPNYNNFRSYFSRIVYRYGAFYEKGNLQIAGQNINKFGVSGGVLLPFKNSSITRMSGLELGIEVGKRGTLKNNLINQNYINLKVGFNFADKWFRKTLYN
;
A
#
# COMPACT_ATOMS: atom_id res chain seq x y z
N MET A 1 -7.72 -19.96 25.73
CA MET A 1 -7.68 -19.90 24.24
C MET A 1 -8.99 -19.40 23.64
N LYS A 2 -10.17 -19.96 23.99
CA LYS A 2 -11.47 -19.53 23.41
C LYS A 2 -11.82 -18.04 23.63
N LYS A 3 -11.51 -17.46 24.80
CA LYS A 3 -11.87 -16.05 25.12
C LYS A 3 -11.04 -14.99 24.36
N ILE A 4 -9.75 -15.26 24.12
CA ILE A 4 -8.85 -14.35 23.37
C ILE A 4 -9.21 -14.35 21.88
N PHE A 5 -9.56 -15.52 21.33
CA PHE A 5 -9.99 -15.66 19.94
C PHE A 5 -11.32 -14.92 19.65
N VAL A 6 -12.27 -15.00 20.59
CA VAL A 6 -13.54 -14.26 20.51
C VAL A 6 -13.30 -12.74 20.61
N LEU A 7 -12.39 -12.29 21.47
CA LEU A 7 -12.03 -10.86 21.58
C LEU A 7 -11.35 -10.33 20.31
N SER A 8 -10.51 -11.16 19.65
CA SER A 8 -9.93 -10.81 18.35
C SER A 8 -10.97 -10.77 17.24
N LEU A 9 -11.96 -11.68 17.22
CA LEU A 9 -13.05 -11.63 16.24
C LEU A 9 -13.97 -10.42 16.43
N ILE A 10 -14.28 -10.06 17.69
CA ILE A 10 -15.11 -8.87 17.99
C ILE A 10 -14.36 -7.59 17.59
N SER A 11 -13.05 -7.53 17.82
CA SER A 11 -12.23 -6.39 17.39
C SER A 11 -12.19 -6.26 15.86
N VAL A 12 -12.05 -7.38 15.13
CA VAL A 12 -12.17 -7.40 13.65
C VAL A 12 -13.54 -6.90 13.18
N GLY A 13 -14.62 -7.24 13.88
CA GLY A 13 -15.98 -6.76 13.58
C GLY A 13 -16.16 -5.24 13.74
N TYR A 14 -15.50 -4.61 14.71
CA TYR A 14 -15.51 -3.15 14.85
C TYR A 14 -14.75 -2.44 13.71
N PHE A 15 -13.68 -3.05 13.19
CA PHE A 15 -12.95 -2.51 12.03
C PHE A 15 -13.76 -2.59 10.71
N LEU A 16 -14.79 -3.44 10.62
CA LEU A 16 -15.66 -3.51 9.45
C LEU A 16 -16.61 -2.32 9.30
N ASN A 17 -16.79 -1.49 10.33
CA ASN A 17 -17.72 -0.36 10.33
C ASN A 17 -17.07 1.00 9.99
N ALA A 18 -15.77 1.05 9.65
CA ALA A 18 -15.06 2.29 9.34
C ALA A 18 -14.37 2.22 7.95
N GLN A 19 -15.14 1.97 6.89
CA GLN A 19 -14.61 1.67 5.55
C GLN A 19 -14.39 2.91 4.65
N ASN A 20 -13.76 3.97 5.15
CA ASN A 20 -13.23 5.02 4.28
C ASN A 20 -11.74 4.75 4.04
N LEU A 21 -11.42 4.01 2.98
CA LEU A 21 -10.05 3.52 2.67
C LEU A 21 -9.09 4.60 2.14
N SER A 22 -9.61 5.77 1.75
CA SER A 22 -8.82 6.90 1.23
C SER A 22 -9.23 8.16 1.93
N ASN A 23 -8.31 9.12 2.02
CA ASN A 23 -8.51 10.37 2.76
C ASN A 23 -7.64 11.52 2.24
N SER A 24 -6.94 11.33 1.13
CA SER A 24 -6.05 12.35 0.57
C SER A 24 -6.72 13.08 -0.60
N PRO A 25 -6.69 14.42 -0.64
CA PRO A 25 -7.07 15.18 -1.83
C PRO A 25 -6.23 14.82 -3.07
N TYR A 26 -5.04 14.26 -2.88
CA TYR A 26 -4.23 13.75 -3.98
C TYR A 26 -4.80 12.48 -4.62
N ALA A 27 -5.81 11.84 -4.01
CA ALA A 27 -6.51 10.68 -4.57
C ALA A 27 -7.41 11.04 -5.77
N THR A 28 -7.64 12.33 -6.05
CA THR A 28 -8.40 12.74 -7.23
C THR A 28 -7.71 12.26 -8.51
N TYR A 29 -6.38 12.25 -8.54
CA TYR A 29 -5.60 11.91 -9.72
C TYR A 29 -5.47 10.39 -9.96
N GLY A 30 -5.53 9.98 -11.22
CA GLY A 30 -5.24 8.62 -11.67
C GLY A 30 -6.11 7.55 -11.01
N ILE A 31 -5.45 6.50 -10.50
CA ILE A 31 -6.09 5.37 -9.82
C ILE A 31 -6.35 5.60 -8.32
N GLY A 32 -6.21 6.84 -7.83
CA GLY A 32 -6.36 7.17 -6.43
C GLY A 32 -5.06 7.22 -5.64
N ASP A 33 -5.19 7.29 -4.32
CA ASP A 33 -4.06 7.29 -3.41
C ASP A 33 -3.46 5.87 -3.32
N ILE A 34 -2.24 5.71 -3.86
CA ILE A 34 -1.54 4.42 -3.85
C ILE A 34 -1.11 4.11 -2.41
N LYS A 35 -1.62 3.01 -1.89
CA LYS A 35 -1.18 2.43 -0.62
C LYS A 35 0.11 1.66 -0.89
N TYR A 36 1.17 1.99 -0.14
CA TYR A 36 2.47 1.39 -0.36
C TYR A 36 2.41 -0.13 -0.09
N ASP A 37 2.78 -0.94 -1.08
CA ASP A 37 2.73 -2.41 -1.10
C ASP A 37 3.81 -3.03 -0.18
N ASN A 38 3.67 -2.80 1.13
CA ASN A 38 4.62 -3.28 2.13
C ASN A 38 3.90 -3.84 3.35
N THR A 39 4.40 -4.99 3.79
CA THR A 39 4.11 -5.54 5.12
C THR A 39 4.57 -4.60 6.23
N ILE A 40 4.09 -4.85 7.46
CA ILE A 40 4.47 -4.07 8.64
C ILE A 40 5.98 -4.04 8.83
N GLU A 41 6.64 -5.16 8.60
CA GLU A 41 8.10 -5.31 8.73
C GLU A 41 8.83 -4.35 7.81
N THR A 42 8.51 -4.40 6.53
CA THR A 42 9.16 -3.60 5.49
C THR A 42 8.86 -2.13 5.70
N SER A 43 7.61 -1.78 6.00
CA SER A 43 7.24 -0.38 6.28
C SER A 43 7.89 0.16 7.55
N SER A 44 8.08 -0.65 8.59
CA SER A 44 8.79 -0.27 9.82
C SER A 44 10.30 -0.06 9.63
N MET A 45 10.85 -0.49 8.49
CA MET A 45 12.26 -0.28 8.11
C MET A 45 12.43 0.78 7.02
N GLY A 46 11.51 1.73 6.90
CA GLY A 46 11.55 2.76 5.87
C GLY A 46 11.23 2.27 4.46
N GLY A 47 10.84 1.00 4.30
CA GLY A 47 10.43 0.42 3.03
C GLY A 47 11.46 -0.49 2.36
N ILE A 48 12.55 -0.84 3.05
CA ILE A 48 13.58 -1.74 2.52
C ILE A 48 13.06 -3.19 2.38
N SER A 49 12.85 -3.64 1.15
CA SER A 49 12.41 -4.99 0.81
C SER A 49 13.36 -5.72 -0.13
N THR A 50 14.07 -4.99 -0.99
CA THR A 50 14.79 -5.56 -2.13
C THR A 50 15.99 -6.40 -1.71
N ALA A 51 16.70 -6.05 -0.64
CA ALA A 51 17.81 -6.85 -0.09
C ALA A 51 17.50 -7.47 1.29
N PHE A 52 16.24 -7.37 1.74
CA PHE A 52 15.82 -7.87 3.04
C PHE A 52 15.40 -9.35 2.96
N ILE A 53 16.18 -10.20 3.65
CA ILE A 53 15.87 -11.60 3.92
C ILE A 53 15.68 -11.72 5.44
N SER A 54 14.55 -12.30 5.85
CA SER A 54 14.22 -12.49 7.26
C SER A 54 15.00 -13.68 7.86
N ASP A 55 15.57 -13.50 9.06
CA ASP A 55 16.34 -14.55 9.76
C ASP A 55 15.52 -15.28 10.82
N PHE A 56 14.61 -14.58 11.49
CA PHE A 56 13.95 -15.04 12.72
C PHE A 56 12.44 -15.17 12.58
N THR A 57 11.86 -14.53 11.57
CA THR A 57 10.45 -14.67 11.23
C THR A 57 10.32 -15.48 9.94
N SER A 58 9.46 -16.49 9.93
CA SER A 58 9.02 -17.11 8.67
C SER A 58 8.05 -16.14 7.99
N ASN A 59 8.56 -15.01 7.52
CA ASN A 59 7.83 -13.96 6.84
C ASN A 59 8.21 -14.00 5.36
N PHE A 60 7.19 -14.03 4.51
CA PHE A 60 7.39 -14.09 3.08
C PHE A 60 7.48 -12.68 2.50
N ASN A 61 8.58 -12.37 1.84
CA ASN A 61 8.81 -11.12 1.14
C ASN A 61 8.17 -11.18 -0.26
N PHE A 62 7.00 -10.56 -0.42
CA PHE A 62 6.30 -10.45 -1.70
C PHE A 62 6.96 -9.42 -2.63
N ALA A 63 7.55 -8.36 -2.08
CA ALA A 63 8.17 -7.30 -2.87
C ALA A 63 9.41 -7.80 -3.64
N ASN A 64 10.26 -8.61 -3.01
CA ASN A 64 11.27 -9.40 -3.69
C ASN A 64 11.04 -10.91 -3.46
N PRO A 65 10.39 -11.62 -4.39
CA PRO A 65 10.09 -13.06 -4.23
C PRO A 65 11.35 -13.93 -4.11
N ALA A 66 12.52 -13.45 -4.53
CA ALA A 66 13.79 -14.16 -4.37
C ALA A 66 14.29 -14.19 -2.92
N ASN A 67 13.91 -13.20 -2.09
CA ASN A 67 14.39 -13.03 -0.71
C ASN A 67 13.70 -13.95 0.31
N ASN A 68 13.29 -15.14 -0.11
CA ASN A 68 12.56 -16.10 0.72
C ASN A 68 13.39 -17.36 1.02
N ALA A 69 14.70 -17.32 0.80
CA ALA A 69 15.58 -18.48 0.96
C ALA A 69 15.50 -19.12 2.37
N ASN A 70 15.40 -18.29 3.42
CA ASN A 70 15.34 -18.71 4.83
C ASN A 70 13.90 -19.01 5.31
N PHE A 71 12.91 -19.02 4.41
CA PHE A 71 11.52 -19.29 4.75
C PHE A 71 11.29 -20.80 4.95
N GLU A 72 11.11 -21.24 6.19
CA GLU A 72 11.04 -22.67 6.55
C GLU A 72 9.69 -23.15 7.08
N LEU A 73 8.77 -22.25 7.42
CA LEU A 73 7.48 -22.59 8.01
C LEU A 73 6.33 -22.00 7.22
N THR A 74 5.21 -22.72 7.20
CA THR A 74 3.97 -22.15 6.68
C THR A 74 3.54 -21.01 7.57
N SER A 75 3.24 -19.85 6.98
CA SER A 75 2.88 -18.64 7.71
C SER A 75 1.57 -18.04 7.24
N ILE A 76 0.74 -17.59 8.19
CA ILE A 76 -0.41 -16.73 7.95
C ILE A 76 -0.13 -15.37 8.57
N LYS A 77 -0.33 -14.31 7.80
CA LYS A 77 -0.31 -12.93 8.28
C LYS A 77 -1.63 -12.22 8.03
N LEU A 78 -2.04 -11.45 9.02
CA LEU A 78 -3.16 -10.53 8.97
C LEU A 78 -2.69 -9.18 9.50
N GLU A 79 -2.85 -8.13 8.70
CA GLU A 79 -2.36 -6.79 9.02
C GLU A 79 -3.46 -5.77 8.82
N ALA A 80 -3.63 -4.88 9.79
CA ALA A 80 -4.52 -3.73 9.74
C ALA A 80 -3.70 -2.44 9.85
N THR A 81 -4.10 -1.43 9.08
CA THR A 81 -3.49 -0.10 9.08
C THR A 81 -4.53 0.94 9.47
N ASN A 82 -4.13 1.85 10.35
CA ASN A 82 -4.83 3.06 10.70
C ASN A 82 -4.02 4.26 10.20
N GLU A 83 -4.59 5.04 9.28
CA GLU A 83 -3.97 6.24 8.72
C GLU A 83 -4.64 7.50 9.29
N ASN A 84 -3.82 8.39 9.83
CA ASN A 84 -4.26 9.69 10.35
C ASN A 84 -3.60 10.78 9.53
N ASN A 85 -4.39 11.55 8.80
CA ASN A 85 -3.90 12.58 7.89
C ASN A 85 -4.34 13.97 8.34
N TYR A 86 -3.39 14.89 8.38
CA TYR A 86 -3.57 16.28 8.77
C TYR A 86 -3.18 17.18 7.60
N PHE A 87 -4.18 17.76 6.95
CA PHE A 87 -4.02 18.62 5.79
C PHE A 87 -4.00 20.10 6.19
N LYS A 88 -3.12 20.86 5.53
CA LYS A 88 -3.03 22.32 5.64
C LYS A 88 -2.83 22.91 4.25
N THR A 89 -3.47 24.04 3.97
CA THR A 89 -3.19 24.87 2.80
C THR A 89 -3.20 26.34 3.22
N ASP A 90 -2.38 27.17 2.57
CA ASP A 90 -2.37 28.62 2.77
C ASP A 90 -3.59 29.28 2.10
N TYR A 91 -4.30 28.56 1.21
CA TYR A 91 -5.58 28.99 0.66
C TYR A 91 -6.66 29.02 1.76
N ASN A 92 -7.09 30.24 2.11
CA ASN A 92 -8.03 30.51 3.20
C ASN A 92 -7.61 29.92 4.57
N ASN A 93 -6.32 29.61 4.74
CA ASN A 93 -5.77 28.96 5.95
C ASN A 93 -6.54 27.70 6.38
N THR A 94 -6.99 26.92 5.40
CA THR A 94 -7.88 25.78 5.62
C THR A 94 -7.12 24.59 6.23
N LYS A 95 -7.71 23.97 7.26
CA LYS A 95 -7.18 22.76 7.90
C LYS A 95 -8.22 21.65 7.85
N SER A 96 -7.78 20.43 7.59
CA SER A 96 -8.67 19.27 7.60
C SER A 96 -7.95 18.07 8.20
N THR A 97 -8.69 17.28 8.98
CA THR A 97 -8.19 16.02 9.55
C THR A 97 -9.06 14.88 9.02
N LYS A 98 -8.41 13.80 8.62
CA LYS A 98 -9.08 12.61 8.09
C LYS A 98 -8.45 11.34 8.67
N HIS A 99 -9.30 10.36 8.96
CA HIS A 99 -8.91 9.09 9.59
C HIS A 99 -9.42 7.92 8.77
N SER A 100 -8.56 6.93 8.50
CA SER A 100 -8.90 5.70 7.79
C SER A 100 -8.44 4.52 8.60
N THR A 101 -9.25 3.46 8.68
CA THR A 101 -8.79 2.17 9.22
C THR A 101 -9.22 1.07 8.30
N TYR A 102 -8.29 0.20 7.93
CA TYR A 102 -8.58 -0.89 7.01
C TYR A 102 -7.65 -2.08 7.19
N LEU A 103 -8.11 -3.23 6.69
CA LEU A 103 -7.28 -4.42 6.58
C LEU A 103 -6.30 -4.24 5.42
N SER A 104 -5.01 -4.10 5.75
CA SER A 104 -3.99 -3.70 4.79
C SER A 104 -3.30 -4.88 4.10
N ASN A 105 -3.29 -6.07 4.69
CA ASN A 105 -2.72 -7.26 4.06
C ASN A 105 -3.27 -8.54 4.70
N ILE A 106 -3.57 -9.53 3.86
CA ILE A 106 -3.76 -10.93 4.23
C ILE A 106 -2.77 -11.72 3.40
N SER A 107 -1.91 -12.53 4.02
CA SER A 107 -1.00 -13.37 3.28
C SER A 107 -0.84 -14.76 3.87
N LEU A 108 -0.67 -15.74 2.99
CA LEU A 108 -0.42 -17.13 3.30
C LEU A 108 0.80 -17.59 2.49
N ALA A 109 1.78 -18.19 3.14
CA ALA A 109 3.00 -18.64 2.47
C ALA A 109 3.43 -20.03 2.91
N PHE A 110 4.03 -20.77 1.98
CA PHE A 110 4.34 -22.19 2.09
C PHE A 110 5.78 -22.50 1.64
N PRO A 111 6.56 -23.21 2.45
CA PRO A 111 7.86 -23.73 2.06
C PRO A 111 7.68 -25.07 1.34
N LEU A 112 7.26 -25.05 0.06
CA LEU A 112 6.96 -26.26 -0.71
C LEU A 112 8.13 -27.27 -0.74
N SER A 113 9.37 -26.76 -0.77
CA SER A 113 10.58 -27.55 -0.58
C SER A 113 11.69 -26.71 0.08
N PRO A 114 12.87 -27.28 0.39
CA PRO A 114 14.01 -26.49 0.85
C PRO A 114 14.41 -25.39 -0.15
N LYS A 115 14.21 -25.62 -1.46
CA LYS A 115 14.56 -24.67 -2.52
C LYS A 115 13.40 -23.83 -3.03
N LEU A 116 12.17 -24.35 -3.04
CA LEU A 116 11.00 -23.70 -3.64
C LEU A 116 10.04 -23.20 -2.55
N LYS A 117 9.72 -21.91 -2.59
CA LYS A 117 8.82 -21.23 -1.66
C LYS A 117 7.68 -20.58 -2.45
N MET A 118 6.49 -20.57 -1.87
CA MET A 118 5.31 -19.97 -2.49
C MET A 118 4.59 -19.04 -1.51
N GLY A 119 4.06 -17.93 -2.00
CA GLY A 119 3.25 -16.99 -1.24
C GLY A 119 2.00 -16.59 -2.00
N LEU A 120 0.91 -16.40 -1.27
CA LEU A 120 -0.35 -15.80 -1.72
C LEU A 120 -0.63 -14.58 -0.85
N SER A 121 -0.98 -13.45 -1.45
CA SER A 121 -1.34 -12.23 -0.72
C SER A 121 -2.57 -11.56 -1.34
N TYR A 122 -3.36 -10.92 -0.49
CA TYR A 122 -4.42 -10.00 -0.86
C TYR A 122 -4.26 -8.71 -0.07
N GLN A 123 -4.37 -7.59 -0.78
CA GLN A 123 -4.31 -6.26 -0.17
C GLN A 123 -5.01 -5.19 -1.03
N PRO A 124 -5.56 -4.13 -0.40
CA PRO A 124 -5.93 -2.93 -1.12
C PRO A 124 -4.68 -2.21 -1.62
N TYR A 125 -4.66 -1.84 -2.90
CA TYR A 125 -3.51 -1.21 -3.55
C TYR A 125 -3.69 0.29 -3.74
N SER A 126 -4.88 0.74 -4.12
CA SER A 126 -5.19 2.16 -4.14
C SER A 126 -6.65 2.40 -3.80
N SER A 127 -6.95 3.60 -3.35
CA SER A 127 -8.31 3.99 -2.98
C SER A 127 -8.60 5.43 -3.37
N LYS A 128 -9.82 5.66 -3.84
CA LYS A 128 -10.41 6.98 -4.04
C LYS A 128 -11.51 7.19 -3.00
N SER A 129 -11.41 8.27 -2.26
CA SER A 129 -12.45 8.76 -1.35
C SER A 129 -12.14 10.23 -1.09
N TYR A 130 -12.82 11.08 -1.84
CA TYR A 130 -12.76 12.53 -1.69
C TYR A 130 -14.14 13.11 -2.00
N GLU A 131 -14.46 14.20 -1.35
CA GLU A 131 -15.64 15.01 -1.65
C GLU A 131 -15.23 16.47 -1.44
N ILE A 132 -15.29 17.24 -2.51
CA ILE A 132 -14.92 18.65 -2.55
C ILE A 132 -16.10 19.38 -3.17
N VAL A 133 -16.67 20.33 -2.41
CA VAL A 133 -17.71 21.22 -2.90
C VAL A 133 -17.12 22.61 -2.96
N HIS A 134 -17.14 23.20 -4.15
CA HIS A 134 -16.80 24.59 -4.38
C HIS A 134 -18.05 25.34 -4.76
N THR A 135 -18.35 26.41 -4.03
CA THR A 135 -19.51 27.26 -4.28
C THR A 135 -19.01 28.66 -4.55
N ASP A 136 -19.47 29.22 -5.66
CA ASP A 136 -19.20 30.62 -6.03
C ASP A 136 -20.54 31.32 -6.25
N THR A 137 -20.65 32.57 -5.80
CA THR A 137 -21.86 33.37 -5.94
C THR A 137 -21.52 34.60 -6.75
N ASP A 138 -22.13 34.70 -7.93
CA ASP A 138 -21.99 35.86 -8.79
C ASP A 138 -22.65 37.08 -8.13
N VAL A 139 -21.87 38.14 -7.96
CA VAL A 139 -22.25 39.38 -7.27
C VAL A 139 -23.25 40.21 -8.08
N GLU A 140 -23.24 40.09 -9.41
CA GLU A 140 -24.14 40.86 -10.30
C GLU A 140 -25.48 40.16 -10.49
N THR A 141 -25.49 38.83 -10.63
CA THR A 141 -26.71 38.07 -10.92
C THR A 141 -27.36 37.45 -9.67
N GLY A 142 -26.61 37.36 -8.55
CA GLY A 142 -27.05 36.67 -7.33
C GLY A 142 -27.17 35.14 -7.48
N VAL A 143 -26.80 34.58 -8.64
CA VAL A 143 -26.84 33.15 -8.91
C VAL A 143 -25.65 32.49 -8.24
N THR A 144 -25.93 31.43 -7.47
CA THR A 144 -24.90 30.61 -6.84
C THR A 144 -24.65 29.36 -7.67
N VAL A 145 -23.40 29.16 -8.06
CA VAL A 145 -22.91 27.98 -8.78
C VAL A 145 -22.22 27.06 -7.79
N ALA A 146 -22.67 25.82 -7.70
CA ALA A 146 -22.05 24.79 -6.86
C ALA A 146 -21.44 23.71 -7.76
N ASN A 147 -20.16 23.45 -7.56
CA ASN A 147 -19.38 22.44 -8.25
C ASN A 147 -18.93 21.38 -7.24
N ARG A 148 -19.44 20.15 -7.38
CA ARG A 148 -19.20 19.04 -6.44
C ARG A 148 -18.42 17.93 -7.12
N PHE A 149 -17.19 17.74 -6.65
CA PHE A 149 -16.31 16.65 -7.06
C PHE A 149 -16.33 15.56 -6.01
N LYS A 150 -16.75 14.36 -6.39
CA LYS A 150 -16.81 13.19 -5.52
C LYS A 150 -16.14 12.02 -6.20
N GLY A 151 -15.16 11.41 -5.54
CA GLY A 151 -14.56 10.17 -6.00
C GLY A 151 -14.67 9.08 -4.96
N SER A 152 -14.97 7.87 -5.40
CA SER A 152 -15.11 6.69 -4.53
C SER A 152 -14.59 5.43 -5.21
N GLY A 153 -14.22 4.44 -4.39
CA GLY A 153 -13.82 3.11 -4.88
C GLY A 153 -12.43 2.69 -4.43
N THR A 154 -12.15 1.41 -4.65
CA THR A 154 -10.91 0.77 -4.22
C THR A 154 -10.42 -0.16 -5.30
N LEU A 155 -9.12 -0.09 -5.58
CA LEU A 155 -8.40 -1.06 -6.39
C LEU A 155 -7.68 -2.04 -5.47
N ASN A 156 -8.01 -3.32 -5.58
CA ASN A 156 -7.39 -4.38 -4.79
C ASN A 156 -6.36 -5.13 -5.63
N THR A 157 -5.44 -5.81 -4.96
CA THR A 157 -4.46 -6.70 -5.58
C THR A 157 -4.51 -8.06 -4.93
N ALA A 158 -4.56 -9.10 -5.77
CA ALA A 158 -4.25 -10.47 -5.39
C ALA A 158 -2.91 -10.85 -6.00
N GLN A 159 -2.02 -11.45 -5.22
CA GLN A 159 -0.65 -11.76 -5.61
C GLN A 159 -0.37 -13.24 -5.40
N ILE A 160 0.35 -13.84 -6.35
CA ILE A 160 1.02 -15.13 -6.18
C ILE A 160 2.51 -14.94 -6.45
N ALA A 161 3.34 -15.45 -5.55
CA ALA A 161 4.78 -15.32 -5.61
C ALA A 161 5.44 -16.69 -5.45
N LEU A 162 6.50 -16.91 -6.24
CA LEU A 162 7.34 -18.10 -6.20
C LEU A 162 8.80 -17.66 -6.07
N GLY A 163 9.49 -18.22 -5.07
CA GLY A 163 10.92 -18.03 -4.87
C GLY A 163 11.66 -19.35 -5.01
N TYR A 164 12.77 -19.36 -5.74
CA TYR A 164 13.60 -20.53 -5.98
C TYR A 164 15.06 -20.27 -5.63
N LYS A 165 15.59 -21.06 -4.69
CA LYS A 165 17.00 -21.07 -4.30
C LYS A 165 17.80 -21.90 -5.30
N VAL A 166 18.55 -21.22 -6.18
CA VAL A 166 19.38 -21.85 -7.22
C VAL A 166 20.59 -22.53 -6.59
N ASN A 167 21.29 -21.81 -5.73
CA ASN A 167 22.42 -22.30 -4.93
C ASN A 167 22.43 -21.62 -3.56
N ASP A 168 23.44 -21.87 -2.74
CA ASP A 168 23.49 -21.32 -1.38
C ASP A 168 23.62 -19.80 -1.29
N LYS A 169 24.01 -19.15 -2.38
CA LYS A 169 24.19 -17.70 -2.43
C LYS A 169 23.17 -16.99 -3.31
N PHE A 170 22.60 -17.67 -4.30
CA PHE A 170 21.78 -17.05 -5.33
C PHE A 170 20.37 -17.63 -5.33
N ALA A 171 19.38 -16.74 -5.33
CA ALA A 171 17.97 -17.07 -5.48
C ALA A 171 17.30 -16.13 -6.48
N VAL A 172 16.29 -16.66 -7.15
CA VAL A 172 15.45 -15.94 -8.10
C VAL A 172 14.00 -16.10 -7.70
N GLY A 173 13.15 -15.18 -8.15
CA GLY A 173 11.72 -15.29 -7.88
C GLY A 173 10.89 -14.58 -8.93
N VAL A 174 9.63 -14.97 -8.98
CA VAL A 174 8.61 -14.36 -9.83
C VAL A 174 7.36 -14.11 -8.99
N ARG A 175 6.70 -12.99 -9.22
CA ARG A 175 5.40 -12.66 -8.63
C ARG A 175 4.46 -12.20 -9.72
N ALA A 176 3.28 -12.80 -9.79
CA ALA A 176 2.18 -12.33 -10.63
C ALA A 176 1.19 -11.57 -9.74
N ASN A 177 0.82 -10.36 -10.16
CA ASN A 177 -0.14 -9.52 -9.46
C ASN A 177 -1.37 -9.31 -10.34
N TYR A 178 -2.54 -9.52 -9.77
CA TYR A 178 -3.84 -9.26 -10.39
C TYR A 178 -4.51 -8.09 -9.67
N TYR A 179 -4.66 -6.97 -10.38
CA TYR A 179 -5.34 -5.77 -9.89
C TYR A 179 -6.79 -5.79 -10.36
N PHE A 180 -7.70 -5.58 -9.43
CA PHE A 180 -9.13 -5.56 -9.73
C PHE A 180 -9.89 -4.60 -8.84
N GLY A 181 -10.82 -3.86 -9.43
CA GLY A 181 -11.63 -2.90 -8.70
C GLY A 181 -12.30 -1.91 -9.64
N ASN A 182 -13.21 -1.14 -9.05
CA ASN A 182 -13.89 -0.04 -9.74
C ASN A 182 -13.55 1.25 -9.02
N LEU A 183 -13.25 2.28 -9.81
CA LEU A 183 -13.10 3.65 -9.34
C LEU A 183 -14.17 4.50 -10.00
N TYR A 184 -14.79 5.36 -9.21
CA TYR A 184 -15.86 6.25 -9.62
C TYR A 184 -15.40 7.67 -9.38
N ASP A 185 -15.59 8.52 -10.38
CA ASP A 185 -15.43 9.96 -10.28
C ASP A 185 -16.74 10.59 -10.76
N LEU A 186 -17.33 11.43 -9.92
CA LEU A 186 -18.55 12.18 -10.17
C LEU A 186 -18.23 13.66 -10.04
N ASN A 187 -18.54 14.42 -11.08
CA ASN A 187 -18.48 15.87 -11.07
C ASN A 187 -19.88 16.42 -11.32
N GLU A 188 -20.42 17.20 -10.39
CA GLU A 188 -21.76 17.77 -10.48
C GLU A 188 -21.69 19.29 -10.54
N LEU A 189 -22.40 19.86 -11.49
CA LEU A 189 -22.59 21.29 -11.63
C LEU A 189 -24.07 21.62 -11.38
N ALA A 190 -24.31 22.43 -10.35
CA ALA A 190 -25.64 22.89 -9.97
C ALA A 190 -25.69 24.42 -9.94
N TYR A 191 -26.81 24.99 -10.36
CA TYR A 191 -27.08 26.42 -10.32
C TYR A 191 -28.28 26.69 -9.43
N SER A 192 -28.24 27.74 -8.61
CA SER A 192 -29.35 28.07 -7.69
C SER A 192 -30.66 28.44 -8.40
N ASN A 193 -30.60 28.82 -9.68
CA ASN A 193 -31.76 29.14 -10.51
C ASN A 193 -32.16 28.00 -11.47
N ALA A 194 -31.55 26.82 -11.36
CA ALA A 194 -31.87 25.66 -12.19
C ALA A 194 -32.33 24.48 -11.32
N GLU A 195 -33.38 23.80 -11.75
CA GLU A 195 -33.92 22.63 -11.06
C GLU A 195 -33.10 21.35 -11.34
N LEU A 196 -32.46 21.30 -12.51
CA LEU A 196 -31.63 20.17 -12.94
C LEU A 196 -30.15 20.42 -12.65
N ILE A 197 -29.50 19.36 -12.17
CA ILE A 197 -28.05 19.25 -11.99
C ILE A 197 -27.48 18.60 -13.24
N ASN A 198 -26.33 19.09 -13.71
CA ASN A 198 -25.55 18.40 -14.73
C ASN A 198 -24.45 17.57 -14.07
N GLY A 199 -24.41 16.27 -14.36
CA GLY A 199 -23.46 15.34 -13.77
C GLY A 199 -22.59 14.67 -14.84
N TYR A 200 -21.28 14.70 -14.60
CA TYR A 200 -20.28 13.96 -15.35
C TYR A 200 -19.79 12.79 -14.50
N GLU A 201 -20.16 11.58 -14.90
CA GLU A 201 -19.73 10.34 -14.25
C GLU A 201 -18.66 9.64 -15.08
N THR A 202 -17.61 9.21 -14.41
CA THR A 202 -16.59 8.34 -14.96
C THR A 202 -16.44 7.11 -14.08
N LYS A 203 -16.67 5.93 -14.65
CA LYS A 203 -16.45 4.64 -14.01
C LYS A 203 -15.29 3.93 -14.67
N ASN A 204 -14.22 3.75 -13.92
CA ASN A 204 -13.02 3.04 -14.34
C ASN A 204 -13.06 1.63 -13.77
N SER A 205 -13.37 0.64 -14.61
CA SER A 205 -13.30 -0.78 -14.29
C SER A 205 -11.92 -1.30 -14.66
N ILE A 206 -11.13 -1.67 -13.65
CA ILE A 206 -9.74 -2.09 -13.83
C ILE A 206 -9.64 -3.59 -13.63
N LYS A 207 -9.10 -4.28 -14.63
CA LYS A 207 -8.64 -5.68 -14.54
C LYS A 207 -7.26 -5.75 -15.20
N ASN A 208 -6.22 -5.89 -14.39
CA ASN A 208 -4.86 -5.78 -14.88
C ASN A 208 -3.96 -6.87 -14.29
N PHE A 209 -3.09 -7.43 -15.13
CA PHE A 209 -2.01 -8.29 -14.67
C PHE A 209 -0.67 -7.58 -14.78
N ASN A 210 0.22 -7.80 -13.82
CA ASN A 210 1.62 -7.46 -13.97
C ASN A 210 2.50 -8.58 -13.39
N PHE A 211 3.77 -8.56 -13.79
CA PHE A 211 4.74 -9.56 -13.36
C PHE A 211 5.95 -8.86 -12.76
N THR A 212 6.38 -9.32 -11.59
CA THR A 212 7.61 -8.89 -10.94
C THR A 212 8.62 -10.03 -11.00
N LEU A 213 9.83 -9.74 -11.47
CA LEU A 213 10.98 -10.61 -11.35
C LEU A 213 11.86 -10.12 -10.20
N GLY A 214 12.39 -11.05 -9.42
CA GLY A 214 13.30 -10.78 -8.32
C GLY A 214 14.56 -11.62 -8.44
N ALA A 215 15.68 -11.04 -8.06
CA ALA A 215 16.95 -11.71 -7.89
C ALA A 215 17.57 -11.29 -6.56
N SER A 216 18.31 -12.22 -5.95
CA SER A 216 19.03 -11.98 -4.71
C SER A 216 20.33 -12.76 -4.67
N TYR A 217 21.36 -12.11 -4.13
CA TYR A 217 22.64 -12.68 -3.82
C TYR A 217 22.94 -12.44 -2.34
N GLN A 218 23.15 -13.51 -1.57
CA GLN A 218 23.54 -13.44 -0.17
C GLN A 218 24.85 -14.20 0.05
N ASN A 219 25.82 -13.56 0.67
CA ASN A 219 27.05 -14.20 1.12
C ASN A 219 27.10 -14.15 2.64
N LEU A 220 26.99 -15.32 3.27
CA LEU A 220 27.11 -15.50 4.71
C LEU A 220 28.52 -16.02 5.03
N ASN A 221 29.25 -15.29 5.86
CA ASN A 221 30.53 -15.73 6.40
C ASN A 221 30.29 -16.44 7.74
N THR A 222 30.30 -17.76 7.70
CA THR A 222 30.01 -18.65 8.84
C THR A 222 31.00 -18.52 10.01
N SER A 223 32.18 -17.93 9.82
CA SER A 223 33.13 -17.70 10.92
C SER A 223 32.85 -16.44 11.73
N THR A 224 32.09 -15.49 11.17
CA THR A 224 31.83 -14.18 11.79
C THR A 224 30.35 -13.86 11.90
N ASP A 225 29.49 -14.76 11.42
CA ASP A 225 28.04 -14.61 11.25
C ASP A 225 27.63 -13.37 10.44
N ARG A 226 28.57 -12.77 9.70
CA ARG A 226 28.36 -11.59 8.88
C ARG A 226 27.73 -11.97 7.56
N LYS A 227 26.70 -11.25 7.17
CA LYS A 227 25.98 -11.43 5.91
C LYS A 227 25.98 -10.16 5.07
N LEU A 228 26.24 -10.32 3.78
CA LEU A 228 26.04 -9.31 2.75
C LEU A 228 24.94 -9.79 1.82
N THR A 229 23.91 -8.98 1.63
CA THR A 229 22.80 -9.27 0.71
C THR A 229 22.70 -8.16 -0.34
N ILE A 230 22.59 -8.55 -1.60
CA ILE A 230 22.30 -7.67 -2.72
C ILE A 230 21.02 -8.19 -3.36
N GLY A 231 20.10 -7.31 -3.69
CA GLY A 231 18.90 -7.71 -4.40
C GLY A 231 18.52 -6.73 -5.48
N ALA A 232 17.74 -7.23 -6.43
CA ALA A 232 17.16 -6.44 -7.51
C ALA A 232 15.76 -6.97 -7.84
N THR A 233 14.84 -6.07 -8.15
CA THR A 233 13.50 -6.40 -8.61
C THR A 233 13.11 -5.53 -9.81
N THR A 234 12.31 -6.09 -10.71
CA THR A 234 11.73 -5.34 -11.82
C THR A 234 10.30 -5.80 -12.04
N THR A 235 9.36 -4.86 -12.14
CA THR A 235 7.94 -5.12 -12.39
C THR A 235 7.57 -4.58 -13.76
N PHE A 236 7.04 -5.46 -14.61
CA PHE A 236 6.57 -5.15 -15.94
C PHE A 236 5.03 -5.14 -15.95
N GLY A 237 4.43 -4.00 -16.29
CA GLY A 237 3.02 -3.93 -16.63
C GLY A 237 2.83 -4.50 -18.02
N ASN A 238 2.15 -5.63 -18.15
CA ASN A 238 1.87 -6.20 -19.46
C ASN A 238 0.43 -6.74 -19.49
N THR A 239 -0.38 -6.13 -20.35
CA THR A 239 -1.81 -6.42 -20.56
C THR A 239 -2.76 -5.78 -19.53
N SER A 240 -3.06 -4.50 -19.72
CA SER A 240 -4.17 -3.83 -19.04
C SER A 240 -5.41 -3.83 -19.94
N ASN A 241 -6.55 -4.23 -19.38
CA ASN A 241 -7.86 -3.87 -19.92
C ASN A 241 -8.53 -2.99 -18.88
N MET A 242 -8.36 -1.67 -19.01
CA MET A 242 -9.18 -0.72 -18.28
C MET A 242 -10.34 -0.29 -19.17
N THR A 243 -11.56 -0.50 -18.70
CA THR A 243 -12.76 0.02 -19.35
C THR A 243 -13.20 1.25 -18.59
N THR A 244 -13.23 2.38 -19.28
CA THR A 244 -13.69 3.67 -18.78
C THR A 244 -15.05 3.95 -19.37
N ASP A 245 -16.09 3.84 -18.55
CA ASP A 245 -17.44 4.23 -18.93
C ASP A 245 -17.68 5.67 -18.48
N TYR A 246 -17.97 6.54 -19.43
CA TYR A 246 -18.28 7.94 -19.22
C TYR A 246 -19.76 8.19 -19.51
N LEU A 247 -20.42 8.89 -18.60
CA LEU A 247 -21.82 9.29 -18.71
C LEU A 247 -21.94 10.77 -18.35
N ASN A 248 -22.44 11.57 -19.28
CA ASN A 248 -22.91 12.92 -19.00
C ASN A 248 -24.44 12.88 -18.98
N SER A 249 -25.04 13.30 -17.87
CA SER A 249 -26.49 13.30 -17.70
C SER A 249 -26.98 14.52 -16.93
N THR A 250 -28.26 14.84 -17.11
CA THR A 250 -28.97 15.84 -16.27
C THR A 250 -30.03 15.14 -15.44
N TYR A 251 -30.12 15.49 -14.16
CA TYR A 251 -31.06 14.88 -13.21
C TYR A 251 -31.31 15.83 -12.04
N TYR A 252 -32.27 15.49 -11.17
CA TYR A 252 -32.38 16.06 -9.83
C TYR A 252 -32.34 14.93 -8.79
N TYR A 253 -32.06 15.27 -7.54
CA TYR A 253 -32.11 14.32 -6.43
C TYR A 253 -33.53 14.22 -5.88
N SER A 254 -34.07 13.01 -5.80
CA SER A 254 -35.40 12.78 -5.22
C SER A 254 -35.37 12.66 -3.69
N ASP A 255 -34.19 12.59 -3.09
CA ASP A 255 -33.98 12.46 -1.66
C ASP A 255 -33.12 13.59 -1.08
N ALA A 256 -33.40 13.97 0.17
CA ALA A 256 -32.62 14.97 0.90
C ALA A 256 -31.16 14.54 1.13
N GLY A 257 -30.87 13.23 1.07
CA GLY A 257 -29.53 12.67 1.17
C GLY A 257 -28.69 12.78 -0.11
N GLN A 258 -29.28 13.23 -1.22
CA GLN A 258 -28.64 13.30 -2.53
C GLN A 258 -27.99 11.98 -2.94
N THR A 259 -28.75 10.89 -2.83
CA THR A 259 -28.30 9.52 -3.15
C THR A 259 -29.02 8.91 -4.34
N THR A 260 -30.24 9.37 -4.62
CA THR A 260 -31.12 8.80 -5.64
C THR A 260 -31.42 9.84 -6.71
N LYS A 261 -30.98 9.56 -7.93
CA LYS A 261 -31.22 10.40 -9.10
C LYS A 261 -32.60 10.12 -9.68
N ALA A 262 -33.34 11.18 -10.01
CA ALA A 262 -34.63 11.12 -10.69
C ALA A 262 -34.58 11.93 -12.00
N ASN A 263 -35.39 11.49 -12.99
CA ASN A 263 -35.42 12.05 -14.35
C ASN A 263 -34.04 12.17 -15.02
N GLU A 264 -33.20 11.15 -14.85
CA GLU A 264 -31.88 11.13 -15.48
C GLU A 264 -31.99 11.04 -17.01
N SER A 265 -31.63 12.14 -17.68
CA SER A 265 -31.55 12.21 -19.13
C SER A 265 -30.08 12.14 -19.57
N PRO A 266 -29.63 11.08 -20.26
CA PRO A 266 -28.26 10.98 -20.74
C PRO A 266 -28.05 11.89 -21.96
N ILE A 267 -27.08 12.80 -21.86
CA ILE A 267 -26.64 13.68 -22.95
C ILE A 267 -25.59 12.97 -23.80
N GLU A 268 -24.65 12.29 -23.14
CA GLU A 268 -23.53 11.62 -23.81
C GLU A 268 -23.14 10.36 -23.05
N ARG A 269 -22.83 9.29 -23.80
CA ARG A 269 -22.24 8.08 -23.25
C ARG A 269 -21.06 7.66 -24.11
N LYS A 270 -19.92 7.46 -23.48
CA LYS A 270 -18.70 6.95 -24.12
C LYS A 270 -18.17 5.78 -23.31
N SER A 271 -17.66 4.76 -23.99
CA SER A 271 -16.89 3.69 -23.34
C SER A 271 -15.55 3.58 -24.04
N ILE A 272 -14.47 3.78 -23.30
CA ILE A 272 -13.11 3.77 -23.82
C ILE A 272 -12.36 2.62 -23.15
N SER A 273 -11.79 1.74 -23.95
CA SER A 273 -10.86 0.72 -23.46
C SER A 273 -9.43 1.23 -23.61
N SER A 274 -8.72 1.34 -22.49
CA SER A 274 -7.30 1.72 -22.45
C SER A 274 -6.43 0.52 -22.10
N LYS A 275 -5.25 0.47 -22.73
CA LYS A 275 -4.20 -0.52 -22.49
C LYS A 275 -2.98 0.21 -21.92
N ASN A 276 -2.33 -0.40 -20.92
CA ASN A 276 -1.12 0.06 -20.21
C ASN A 276 -1.36 1.10 -19.11
N LEU A 277 -1.64 0.62 -17.90
CA LEU A 277 -1.95 1.45 -16.72
C LEU A 277 -0.90 1.37 -15.60
N MET A 278 0.13 0.55 -15.78
CA MET A 278 1.06 0.21 -14.72
C MET A 278 2.49 0.34 -15.25
N PRO A 279 3.27 1.32 -14.74
CA PRO A 279 4.59 1.57 -15.28
C PRO A 279 5.58 0.51 -14.89
N LEU A 280 6.66 0.46 -15.66
CA LEU A 280 7.89 -0.19 -15.27
C LEU A 280 8.34 0.34 -13.91
N GLN A 281 8.57 -0.58 -12.97
CA GLN A 281 9.19 -0.29 -11.67
C GLN A 281 10.44 -1.12 -11.53
N ALA A 282 11.51 -0.54 -11.03
CA ALA A 282 12.76 -1.23 -10.77
C ALA A 282 13.31 -0.81 -9.41
N SER A 283 13.82 -1.78 -8.65
CA SER A 283 14.42 -1.51 -7.34
C SER A 283 15.74 -2.25 -7.22
N VAL A 284 16.71 -1.61 -6.57
CA VAL A 284 17.99 -2.21 -6.21
C VAL A 284 18.27 -1.93 -4.74
N GLY A 285 18.83 -2.91 -4.05
CA GLY A 285 19.13 -2.78 -2.63
C GLY A 285 20.40 -3.52 -2.24
N VAL A 286 21.07 -3.01 -1.22
CA VAL A 286 22.20 -3.66 -0.57
C VAL A 286 21.95 -3.65 0.93
N GLY A 287 22.27 -4.75 1.59
CA GLY A 287 22.15 -4.88 3.03
C GLY A 287 23.32 -5.64 3.63
N TYR A 288 23.68 -5.27 4.84
CA TYR A 288 24.77 -5.87 5.59
C TYR A 288 24.34 -6.04 7.04
N GLY A 289 24.76 -7.13 7.67
CA GLY A 289 24.37 -7.42 9.03
C GLY A 289 25.07 -8.62 9.62
N GLU A 290 24.60 -8.99 10.80
CA GLU A 290 25.00 -10.19 11.52
C GLU A 290 23.76 -11.03 11.78
N GLU A 291 23.84 -12.30 11.43
CA GLU A 291 22.73 -13.23 11.53
C GLU A 291 22.16 -13.26 12.96
N ASN A 292 20.82 -13.14 13.07
CA ASN A 292 20.11 -13.13 14.35
C ASN A 292 20.48 -12.01 15.35
N LYS A 293 21.23 -10.98 14.94
CA LYS A 293 21.56 -9.83 15.80
C LYS A 293 21.17 -8.49 15.22
N TRP A 294 21.60 -8.16 14.01
CA TRP A 294 21.29 -6.87 13.41
C TRP A 294 21.41 -6.88 11.90
N PHE A 295 20.74 -5.95 11.25
CA PHE A 295 20.81 -5.77 9.82
C PHE A 295 20.54 -4.32 9.45
N LEU A 296 21.26 -3.82 8.46
CA LEU A 296 21.10 -2.51 7.86
C LEU A 296 21.00 -2.67 6.36
N SER A 297 20.15 -1.88 5.71
CA SER A 297 20.03 -1.85 4.25
C SER A 297 19.71 -0.47 3.73
N VAL A 298 20.16 -0.23 2.51
CA VAL A 298 19.78 0.90 1.67
C VAL A 298 19.16 0.38 0.39
N GLN A 299 18.16 1.10 -0.11
CA GLN A 299 17.40 0.74 -1.30
C GLN A 299 17.09 1.98 -2.14
N GLY A 300 17.20 1.83 -3.46
CA GLY A 300 16.72 2.80 -4.44
C GLY A 300 15.62 2.18 -5.29
N ASP A 301 14.50 2.89 -5.40
CA ASP A 301 13.37 2.52 -6.25
C ASP A 301 13.19 3.56 -7.35
N TYR A 302 12.93 3.08 -8.56
CA TYR A 302 12.60 3.87 -9.73
C TYR A 302 11.25 3.42 -10.28
N LYS A 303 10.38 4.38 -10.56
CA LYS A 303 9.09 4.15 -11.21
C LYS A 303 8.95 5.11 -12.37
N LYS A 304 8.76 4.55 -13.57
CA LYS A 304 8.53 5.33 -14.79
C LYS A 304 7.21 6.11 -14.70
N GLY A 305 7.21 7.33 -15.20
CA GLY A 305 6.01 8.14 -15.39
C GLY A 305 5.08 7.56 -16.48
N GLU A 306 3.78 7.86 -16.38
CA GLU A 306 2.77 7.49 -17.38
C GLU A 306 1.78 8.63 -17.61
N SER A 307 1.26 8.71 -18.83
CA SER A 307 0.17 9.62 -19.18
C SER A 307 -1.17 8.96 -18.82
N ILE A 308 -1.94 9.62 -17.97
CA ILE A 308 -3.28 9.16 -17.55
C ILE A 308 -4.35 10.11 -18.07
N ALA A 309 -5.51 9.56 -18.46
CA ALA A 309 -6.68 10.38 -18.77
C ALA A 309 -7.33 10.87 -17.47
N TYR A 310 -7.57 12.18 -17.37
CA TYR A 310 -8.17 12.84 -16.22
C TYR A 310 -9.20 13.86 -16.71
N PHE A 311 -10.49 13.57 -16.50
CA PHE A 311 -11.61 14.41 -16.94
C PHE A 311 -11.50 14.89 -18.41
N GLY A 312 -11.11 14.00 -19.33
CA GLY A 312 -11.00 14.32 -20.76
C GLY A 312 -9.69 15.00 -21.19
N GLN A 313 -8.76 15.28 -20.27
CA GLN A 313 -7.41 15.77 -20.57
C GLN A 313 -6.34 14.72 -20.22
N SER A 314 -5.20 14.71 -20.92
CA SER A 314 -4.06 13.88 -20.58
C SER A 314 -3.21 14.56 -19.50
N LEU A 315 -3.04 13.89 -18.35
CA LEU A 315 -2.10 14.30 -17.30
C LEU A 315 -0.85 13.43 -17.37
N ASP A 316 0.29 14.04 -17.65
CA ASP A 316 1.57 13.35 -17.70
C ASP A 316 2.18 13.24 -16.30
N LEU A 317 2.24 12.02 -15.77
CA LEU A 317 2.95 11.74 -14.53
C LEU A 317 4.45 11.67 -14.82
N GLN A 318 5.23 12.30 -13.95
CA GLN A 318 6.69 12.31 -14.01
C GLN A 318 7.28 11.01 -13.43
N ASP A 319 8.55 10.76 -13.71
CA ASP A 319 9.29 9.67 -13.07
C ASP A 319 9.41 9.90 -11.55
N SER A 320 9.18 8.85 -10.78
CA SER A 320 9.29 8.82 -9.33
C SER A 320 10.55 8.06 -8.91
N TYR A 321 11.19 8.59 -7.87
CA TYR A 321 12.41 8.04 -7.28
C TYR A 321 12.26 8.00 -5.78
N ARG A 322 12.53 6.85 -5.18
CA ARG A 322 12.54 6.69 -3.73
C ARG A 322 13.88 6.16 -3.26
N ILE A 323 14.40 6.75 -2.19
CA ILE A 323 15.58 6.27 -1.49
C ILE A 323 15.14 5.94 -0.07
N SER A 324 15.45 4.73 0.37
CA SER A 324 15.08 4.22 1.67
C SER A 324 16.31 3.67 2.38
N ALA A 325 16.41 3.89 3.69
CA ALA A 325 17.44 3.32 4.54
C ALA A 325 16.80 2.84 5.84
N GLY A 326 17.19 1.67 6.31
CA GLY A 326 16.62 1.12 7.53
C GLY A 326 17.27 -0.17 7.96
N GLY A 327 16.70 -0.79 8.98
CA GLY A 327 17.27 -2.00 9.55
C GLY A 327 16.49 -2.53 10.73
N TRP A 328 17.04 -3.57 11.32
CA TRP A 328 16.51 -4.19 12.52
C TRP A 328 17.62 -4.57 13.49
N TYR A 329 17.26 -4.66 14.76
CA TYR A 329 18.12 -5.06 15.86
C TYR A 329 17.38 -6.03 16.78
N LEU A 330 18.03 -7.15 17.08
CA LEU A 330 17.57 -8.20 17.97
C LEU A 330 18.63 -8.40 19.06
N PRO A 331 18.42 -7.88 20.29
CA PRO A 331 19.46 -7.86 21.31
C PRO A 331 19.94 -9.26 21.71
N ASN A 332 19.02 -10.14 22.12
CA ASN A 332 19.32 -11.52 22.47
C ASN A 332 18.05 -12.37 22.44
N TYR A 333 17.94 -13.19 21.41
CA TYR A 333 16.82 -14.10 21.21
C TYR A 333 16.68 -15.18 22.29
N ASN A 334 17.78 -15.56 22.94
CA ASN A 334 17.89 -16.66 23.91
C ASN A 334 17.73 -16.20 25.36
N ASN A 335 17.48 -14.93 25.61
CA ASN A 335 17.36 -14.41 26.97
C ASN A 335 16.01 -14.80 27.59
N PHE A 336 16.00 -15.85 28.40
CA PHE A 336 14.81 -16.29 29.14
C PHE A 336 14.42 -15.35 30.29
N ARG A 337 15.32 -14.46 30.73
CA ARG A 337 15.11 -13.56 31.87
C ARG A 337 14.49 -12.22 31.49
N SER A 338 14.77 -11.72 30.28
CA SER A 338 14.26 -10.42 29.81
C SER A 338 13.49 -10.54 28.51
N TYR A 339 12.19 -10.25 28.58
CA TYR A 339 11.31 -10.22 27.40
C TYR A 339 11.78 -9.18 26.37
N PHE A 340 12.21 -8.00 26.83
CA PHE A 340 12.67 -6.92 25.96
C PHE A 340 13.90 -7.28 25.12
N SER A 341 14.77 -8.17 25.62
CA SER A 341 15.90 -8.66 24.84
C SER A 341 15.49 -9.54 23.65
N ARG A 342 14.27 -10.12 23.69
CA ARG A 342 13.71 -10.96 22.62
C ARG A 342 12.88 -10.19 21.61
N ILE A 343 12.67 -8.89 21.83
CA ILE A 343 11.93 -8.02 20.90
C ILE A 343 12.84 -7.67 19.73
N VAL A 344 12.31 -7.76 18.52
CA VAL A 344 12.99 -7.22 17.33
C VAL A 344 12.56 -5.77 17.18
N TYR A 345 13.53 -4.87 17.19
CA TYR A 345 13.33 -3.45 16.97
C TYR A 345 13.65 -3.13 15.51
N ARG A 346 12.78 -2.37 14.85
CA ARG A 346 12.93 -1.94 13.46
C ARG A 346 12.92 -0.43 13.39
N TYR A 347 13.69 0.11 12.46
CA TYR A 347 13.78 1.54 12.21
C TYR A 347 14.10 1.80 10.74
N GLY A 348 13.64 2.93 10.23
CA GLY A 348 14.06 3.41 8.92
C GLY A 348 13.55 4.79 8.58
N ALA A 349 14.01 5.28 7.44
CA ALA A 349 13.64 6.55 6.87
C ALA A 349 13.63 6.45 5.36
N PHE A 350 12.85 7.32 4.72
CA PHE A 350 12.80 7.38 3.27
C PHE A 350 12.49 8.79 2.77
N TYR A 351 12.93 9.03 1.55
CA TYR A 351 12.57 10.19 0.75
C TYR A 351 12.09 9.71 -0.62
N GLU A 352 10.97 10.24 -1.07
CA GLU A 352 10.35 9.92 -2.35
C GLU A 352 10.03 11.21 -3.10
N LYS A 353 10.62 11.36 -4.28
CA LYS A 353 10.18 12.36 -5.25
C LYS A 353 8.97 11.77 -5.96
N GLY A 354 7.78 12.32 -5.70
CA GLY A 354 6.54 11.82 -6.28
C GLY A 354 6.46 12.04 -7.80
N ASN A 355 5.56 11.28 -8.43
CA ASN A 355 5.27 11.36 -9.86
C ASN A 355 4.31 12.50 -10.24
N LEU A 356 3.71 13.17 -9.26
CA LEU A 356 2.73 14.22 -9.47
C LEU A 356 3.40 15.60 -9.42
N GLN A 357 3.22 16.38 -10.47
CA GLN A 357 3.65 17.78 -10.55
C GLN A 357 2.41 18.66 -10.71
N ILE A 358 2.20 19.58 -9.77
CA ILE A 358 1.07 20.53 -9.77
C ILE A 358 1.63 21.92 -9.60
N ALA A 359 1.17 22.88 -10.42
CA ALA A 359 1.59 24.28 -10.37
C ALA A 359 3.13 24.46 -10.34
N GLY A 360 3.85 23.64 -11.13
CA GLY A 360 5.31 23.65 -11.23
C GLY A 360 6.05 23.07 -10.01
N GLN A 361 5.36 22.46 -9.05
CA GLN A 361 5.95 21.84 -7.86
C GLN A 361 5.72 20.33 -7.85
N ASN A 362 6.77 19.57 -7.53
CA ASN A 362 6.66 18.13 -7.33
C ASN A 362 6.10 17.82 -5.94
N ILE A 363 5.17 16.88 -5.87
CA ILE A 363 4.59 16.41 -4.61
C ILE A 363 5.51 15.35 -4.01
N ASN A 364 6.51 15.79 -3.26
CA ASN A 364 7.47 14.91 -2.59
C ASN A 364 6.90 14.35 -1.29
N LYS A 365 7.41 13.19 -0.87
CA LYS A 365 7.08 12.53 0.39
C LYS A 365 8.36 12.23 1.16
N PHE A 366 8.36 12.46 2.46
CA PHE A 366 9.42 12.02 3.36
C PHE A 366 8.80 11.42 4.61
N GLY A 367 9.48 10.46 5.21
CA GLY A 367 8.99 9.82 6.41
C GLY A 367 10.08 9.09 7.18
N VAL A 368 9.80 8.90 8.46
CA VAL A 368 10.53 8.01 9.36
C VAL A 368 9.57 6.94 9.85
N SER A 369 10.09 5.75 10.06
CA SER A 369 9.30 4.66 10.60
C SER A 369 10.08 3.86 11.63
N GLY A 370 9.31 3.19 12.47
CA GLY A 370 9.83 2.28 13.46
C GLY A 370 8.80 1.22 13.78
N GLY A 371 9.24 0.12 14.36
CA GLY A 371 8.34 -0.95 14.71
C GLY A 371 8.97 -1.97 15.62
N VAL A 372 8.12 -2.82 16.18
CA VAL A 372 8.53 -3.91 17.05
C VAL A 372 7.81 -5.20 16.65
N LEU A 373 8.51 -6.31 16.78
CA LEU A 373 7.89 -7.63 16.81
C LEU A 373 7.95 -8.16 18.23
N LEU A 374 6.77 -8.39 18.79
CA LEU A 374 6.55 -8.91 20.12
C LEU A 374 6.33 -10.42 20.02
N PRO A 375 7.35 -11.26 20.32
CA PRO A 375 7.21 -12.71 20.20
C PRO A 375 6.23 -13.25 21.24
N PHE A 376 5.43 -14.25 20.86
CA PHE A 376 4.59 -14.97 21.81
C PHE A 376 5.41 -15.90 22.71
N LYS A 377 4.93 -16.12 23.95
CA LYS A 377 5.67 -16.83 25.03
C LYS A 377 6.21 -18.22 24.62
N ASN A 378 5.49 -18.94 23.74
CA ASN A 378 5.84 -20.29 23.29
C ASN A 378 6.54 -20.34 21.92
N SER A 379 6.95 -19.20 21.36
CA SER A 379 7.67 -19.15 20.10
C SER A 379 9.15 -19.44 20.29
N SER A 380 9.63 -20.52 19.66
CA SER A 380 11.06 -20.83 19.51
C SER A 380 11.67 -19.95 18.42
N ILE A 381 12.99 -19.81 18.41
CA ILE A 381 13.79 -19.01 17.45
C ILE A 381 13.41 -19.25 16.00
N THR A 382 13.21 -20.51 15.63
CA THR A 382 12.87 -20.90 14.26
C THR A 382 11.39 -20.73 13.95
N ARG A 383 10.54 -20.45 14.96
CA ARG A 383 9.07 -20.38 14.90
C ARG A 383 8.54 -19.11 15.55
N MET A 384 9.11 -17.95 15.21
CA MET A 384 8.72 -16.69 15.86
C MET A 384 7.38 -16.20 15.32
N SER A 385 6.31 -16.63 15.99
CA SER A 385 4.98 -16.05 15.86
C SER A 385 4.85 -14.91 16.86
N GLY A 386 4.17 -13.84 16.47
CA GLY A 386 4.11 -12.66 17.31
C GLY A 386 3.17 -11.59 16.80
N LEU A 387 3.06 -10.55 17.62
CA LEU A 387 2.37 -9.32 17.30
C LEU A 387 3.38 -8.33 16.71
N GLU A 388 3.10 -7.86 15.50
CA GLU A 388 3.86 -6.81 14.82
C GLU A 388 3.16 -5.48 15.03
N LEU A 389 3.92 -4.49 15.49
CA LEU A 389 3.48 -3.10 15.62
C LEU A 389 4.42 -2.23 14.80
N GLY A 390 3.86 -1.35 13.98
CA GLY A 390 4.61 -0.39 13.18
C GLY A 390 4.02 1.01 13.30
N ILE A 391 4.89 2.01 13.27
CA ILE A 391 4.51 3.41 13.16
C ILE A 391 5.31 4.06 12.02
N GLU A 392 4.62 4.82 11.19
CA GLU A 392 5.23 5.66 10.16
C GLU A 392 4.72 7.09 10.34
N VAL A 393 5.64 8.04 10.45
CA VAL A 393 5.34 9.47 10.55
C VAL A 393 6.03 10.18 9.42
N GLY A 394 5.31 11.05 8.73
CA GLY A 394 5.90 11.75 7.61
C GLY A 394 5.05 12.90 7.10
N LYS A 395 5.49 13.42 5.96
CA LYS A 395 4.85 14.53 5.28
C LYS A 395 4.92 14.32 3.77
N ARG A 396 3.85 14.74 3.09
CA ARG A 396 3.68 14.70 1.64
C ARG A 396 3.16 16.05 1.14
N GLY A 397 3.74 16.55 0.06
CA GLY A 397 3.34 17.80 -0.56
C GLY A 397 4.01 19.04 0.03
N THR A 398 3.50 20.21 -0.35
CA THR A 398 4.09 21.53 -0.06
C THR A 398 2.98 22.56 0.15
N LEU A 399 3.30 23.63 0.88
CA LEU A 399 2.41 24.81 1.02
C LEU A 399 2.66 25.86 -0.08
N LYS A 400 3.78 25.74 -0.80
CA LYS A 400 4.13 26.67 -1.89
C LYS A 400 3.03 26.67 -2.94
N ASN A 401 2.72 27.85 -3.49
CA ASN A 401 1.68 28.05 -4.50
C ASN A 401 0.30 27.58 -4.02
N ASN A 402 -0.01 27.76 -2.73
CA ASN A 402 -1.27 27.37 -2.10
C ASN A 402 -1.59 25.86 -2.18
N LEU A 403 -0.57 25.03 -2.43
CA LEU A 403 -0.72 23.59 -2.48
C LEU A 403 -0.97 23.00 -1.09
N ILE A 404 -1.42 21.74 -1.09
CA ILE A 404 -1.82 21.04 0.14
C ILE A 404 -0.61 20.35 0.76
N ASN A 405 -0.32 20.69 2.01
CA ASN A 405 0.64 19.95 2.81
C ASN A 405 -0.09 18.92 3.68
N GLN A 406 0.25 17.64 3.51
CA GLN A 406 -0.28 16.52 4.26
C GLN A 406 0.78 16.01 5.24
N ASN A 407 0.57 16.20 6.54
CA ASN A 407 1.32 15.43 7.55
C ASN A 407 0.51 14.17 7.88
N TYR A 408 1.18 13.06 8.12
CA TYR A 408 0.49 11.81 8.38
C TYR A 408 1.16 10.99 9.48
N ILE A 409 0.34 10.22 10.20
CA ILE A 409 0.74 9.23 11.20
C ILE A 409 -0.01 7.94 10.88
N ASN A 410 0.73 6.93 10.45
CA ASN A 410 0.19 5.62 10.15
C ASN A 410 0.59 4.64 11.24
N LEU A 411 -0.39 4.00 11.85
CA LEU A 411 -0.22 2.93 12.82
C LEU A 411 -0.58 1.62 12.15
N LYS A 412 0.28 0.62 12.28
CA LYS A 412 0.05 -0.71 11.73
C LYS A 412 0.11 -1.76 12.83
N VAL A 413 -0.83 -2.68 12.80
CA VAL A 413 -0.92 -3.80 13.74
C VAL A 413 -1.13 -5.07 12.95
N GLY A 414 -0.35 -6.10 13.23
CA GLY A 414 -0.46 -7.35 12.52
C GLY A 414 -0.08 -8.56 13.35
N PHE A 415 -0.63 -9.70 12.96
CA PHE A 415 -0.34 -10.98 13.57
C PHE A 415 0.39 -11.84 12.56
N ASN A 416 1.49 -12.44 12.99
CA ASN A 416 2.18 -13.47 12.23
C ASN A 416 2.08 -14.80 12.98
N PHE A 417 1.49 -15.79 12.32
CA PHE A 417 1.41 -17.16 12.82
C PHE A 417 2.19 -18.07 11.89
N ALA A 418 3.29 -18.63 12.38
CA ALA A 418 4.15 -19.53 11.63
C ALA A 418 4.21 -20.91 12.31
N ASP A 419 3.90 -21.98 11.56
CA ASP A 419 3.99 -23.35 12.07
C ASP A 419 4.32 -24.37 10.97
N LYS A 420 4.76 -25.58 11.37
CA LYS A 420 4.96 -26.71 10.46
C LYS A 420 3.62 -27.36 10.16
N TRP A 421 3.02 -26.97 9.05
CA TRP A 421 1.82 -27.62 8.54
C TRP A 421 2.18 -28.94 7.86
N PHE A 422 1.23 -29.89 7.80
CA PHE A 422 1.42 -31.18 7.13
C PHE A 422 2.49 -32.10 7.75
N ARG A 423 2.65 -32.08 9.07
CA ARG A 423 3.40 -33.14 9.75
C ARG A 423 2.63 -34.45 9.55
N LYS A 424 3.23 -35.45 8.91
CA LYS A 424 2.69 -36.82 8.93
C LYS A 424 2.60 -37.24 10.40
N THR A 425 1.38 -37.47 10.88
CA THR A 425 1.16 -38.05 12.21
C THR A 425 1.66 -39.48 12.17
N LEU A 426 2.55 -39.84 13.10
CA LEU A 426 3.18 -41.16 13.15
C LEU A 426 2.26 -42.26 13.73
N TYR A 427 1.02 -41.94 14.08
CA TYR A 427 0.07 -42.90 14.61
C TYR A 427 -1.36 -42.61 14.11
N ASN A 428 -2.02 -43.67 13.63
CA ASN A 428 -3.48 -43.81 13.54
C ASN A 428 -3.99 -44.34 14.87
#